data_AF-A0A351G4X7-F1
#
_entry.id   AF-A0A351G4X7-F1
#
_cell.length_a   1.000
_cell.length_b   1.000
_cell.length_c   1.000
_cell.angle_alpha   90.00
_cell.angle_beta   90.00
_cell.angle_gamma   90.00
#
_symmetry.space_group_name_H-M   'P 1'
#
loop_
_entity.id
_entity.type
_entity.pdbx_description
1 polymer ?
#
loop_
_entity_poly.entity_id
_entity_poly.type
_entity_poly.pdbx_seq_one_letter_code
_entity_poly.pdbx_strand_id
1 'polypeptide(L)'
;MIVKKTIRINFLLLTLFLVACQSQAEPEPLNGSTWSLSQLNGHSLVAGSHIELQFDLDTFSGFGGCNAYGGGYQISGDQFAVEDGI
;
A
#
# COMPACT_ATOMS: atom_id res chain seq x y z
N MET A 1 64.26 -11.52 7.61
CA MET A 1 63.29 -12.36 8.35
C MET A 1 61.90 -11.82 8.05
N ILE A 2 61.12 -12.57 7.26
CA ILE A 2 59.83 -12.15 6.68
C ILE A 2 58.73 -12.33 7.74
N VAL A 3 58.12 -11.23 8.18
CA VAL A 3 56.96 -11.27 9.08
C VAL A 3 55.80 -11.87 8.28
N LYS A 4 55.31 -13.04 8.71
CA LYS A 4 54.24 -13.81 8.06
C LYS A 4 52.98 -12.96 7.93
N LYS A 5 52.68 -12.55 6.69
CA LYS A 5 51.49 -11.82 6.28
C LYS A 5 50.29 -12.77 6.27
N THR A 6 49.85 -13.18 7.45
CA THR A 6 48.65 -14.02 7.67
C THR A 6 47.62 -13.24 8.49
N ILE A 7 47.31 -12.03 8.02
CA ILE A 7 46.10 -11.32 8.41
C ILE A 7 44.94 -11.97 7.66
N ARG A 8 43.98 -12.44 8.45
CA ARG A 8 43.00 -13.46 8.11
C ARG A 8 42.00 -12.95 7.07
N ILE A 9 42.16 -13.41 5.82
CA ILE A 9 41.18 -13.27 4.72
C ILE A 9 39.79 -13.84 5.13
N ASN A 10 39.71 -14.66 6.19
CA ASN A 10 38.47 -15.21 6.74
C ASN A 10 37.52 -14.23 7.46
N PHE A 11 37.93 -12.99 7.79
CA PHE A 11 37.04 -12.08 8.52
C PHE A 11 36.15 -11.21 7.59
N LEU A 12 36.50 -11.11 6.30
CA LEU A 12 35.77 -10.27 5.34
C LEU A 12 34.58 -10.98 4.66
N LEU A 13 34.54 -12.32 4.71
CA LEU A 13 33.49 -13.15 4.09
C LEU A 13 32.26 -13.39 4.98
N LEU A 14 32.35 -13.13 6.29
CA LEU A 14 31.30 -13.49 7.25
C LEU A 14 30.19 -12.42 7.38
N THR A 15 30.45 -11.17 7.01
CA THR A 15 29.46 -10.07 7.09
C THR A 15 28.50 -10.02 5.90
N LEU A 16 28.78 -10.73 4.81
CA LEU A 16 27.98 -10.69 3.59
C LEU A 16 26.66 -11.49 3.69
N PHE A 17 26.52 -12.37 4.69
CA PHE A 17 25.36 -13.27 4.83
C PHE A 17 24.17 -12.70 5.61
N LEU A 18 24.31 -11.57 6.31
CA LEU A 18 23.28 -11.06 7.23
C LEU A 18 22.32 -10.01 6.64
N VAL A 19 22.45 -9.65 5.35
CA VAL A 19 21.69 -8.54 4.73
C VAL A 19 20.47 -9.00 3.90
N ALA A 20 20.06 -10.27 4.00
CA ALA A 20 19.09 -10.86 3.07
C ALA A 20 17.61 -10.82 3.50
N CYS A 21 17.23 -10.16 4.59
CA CYS A 21 15.82 -10.04 4.99
C CYS A 21 15.44 -8.58 5.25
N GLN A 22 15.36 -7.80 4.18
CA GLN A 22 14.80 -6.45 4.21
C GLN A 22 13.38 -6.57 3.68
N SER A 23 12.38 -6.61 4.57
CA SER A 23 10.98 -6.53 4.15
C SER A 23 10.74 -5.12 3.63
N GLN A 24 10.84 -4.94 2.32
CA GLN A 24 10.46 -3.70 1.65
C GLN A 24 8.94 -3.59 1.81
N ALA A 25 8.47 -2.58 2.55
CA ALA A 25 7.06 -2.24 2.54
C ALA A 25 6.72 -1.83 1.10
N GLU A 26 5.91 -2.64 0.41
CA GLU A 26 5.39 -2.24 -0.89
C GLU A 26 4.49 -1.02 -0.70
N PRO A 27 4.56 -0.02 -1.59
CA PRO A 27 3.68 1.13 -1.51
C PRO A 27 2.23 0.65 -1.53
N GLU A 28 1.45 1.10 -0.55
CA GLU A 28 0.02 0.79 -0.47
C GLU A 28 -0.64 1.35 -1.75
N PRO A 29 -1.22 0.48 -2.60
CA PRO A 29 -1.54 0.83 -3.98
C PRO A 29 -2.65 1.86 -4.12
N LEU A 30 -3.46 2.10 -3.07
CA LEU A 30 -4.58 3.03 -3.13
C LEU A 30 -4.26 4.39 -2.51
N ASN A 31 -3.32 4.50 -1.58
CA ASN A 31 -3.03 5.75 -0.86
C ASN A 31 -2.75 6.92 -1.82
N GLY A 32 -3.50 8.00 -1.64
CA GLY A 32 -3.42 9.21 -2.44
C GLY A 32 -4.16 9.13 -3.78
N SER A 33 -4.87 8.03 -4.05
CA SER A 33 -5.66 7.87 -5.26
C SER A 33 -7.10 8.38 -5.08
N THR A 34 -7.66 8.87 -6.19
CA THR A 34 -9.05 9.33 -6.28
C THR A 34 -9.72 8.61 -7.44
N TRP A 35 -10.92 8.08 -7.17
CA TRP A 35 -11.69 7.27 -8.09
C TRP A 35 -13.07 7.88 -8.28
N SER A 36 -13.47 8.04 -9.54
CA SER A 36 -14.84 8.39 -9.90
C SER A 36 -15.60 7.14 -10.35
N LEU A 37 -16.83 6.97 -9.85
CA LEU A 37 -17.66 5.85 -10.28
C LEU A 37 -18.01 6.02 -11.76
N SER A 38 -17.82 4.95 -12.56
CA SER A 38 -18.12 4.98 -13.99
C SER A 38 -19.49 4.37 -14.32
N GLN A 39 -19.86 3.31 -13.61
CA GLN A 39 -21.11 2.57 -13.77
C GLN A 39 -21.54 2.01 -12.43
N LEU A 40 -22.86 1.87 -12.23
CA LEU A 40 -23.44 1.21 -11.07
C LEU A 40 -24.29 0.04 -11.54
N ASN A 41 -23.94 -1.18 -11.11
CA ASN A 41 -24.65 -2.41 -11.49
C ASN A 41 -24.80 -2.57 -13.02
N GLY A 42 -23.80 -2.16 -13.80
CA GLY A 42 -23.81 -2.23 -15.26
C GLY A 42 -24.63 -1.13 -15.97
N HIS A 43 -25.15 -0.17 -15.21
CA HIS A 43 -25.84 1.00 -15.77
C HIS A 43 -24.96 2.23 -15.74
N SER A 44 -25.05 3.04 -16.79
CA SER A 44 -24.50 4.40 -16.81
C SER A 44 -25.09 5.23 -15.67
N LEU A 45 -24.28 6.14 -15.13
CA LEU A 45 -24.74 7.07 -14.12
C LEU A 45 -25.77 8.05 -14.69
N VAL A 46 -26.58 8.61 -13.79
CA VAL A 46 -27.51 9.69 -14.13
C VAL A 46 -26.70 10.89 -14.62
N ALA A 47 -27.12 11.50 -15.72
CA ALA A 47 -26.43 12.66 -16.29
C ALA A 47 -26.29 13.78 -15.25
N GLY A 48 -25.06 14.27 -15.06
CA GLY A 48 -24.74 15.32 -14.09
C GLY A 48 -24.58 14.82 -12.64
N SER A 49 -24.74 13.53 -12.37
CA SER A 49 -24.37 12.96 -11.07
C SER A 49 -22.85 12.81 -10.95
N HIS A 50 -22.35 12.97 -9.71
CA HIS A 50 -20.94 12.80 -9.35
C HIS A 50 -20.87 11.90 -8.11
N ILE A 51 -20.10 10.82 -8.22
CA ILE A 51 -19.86 9.88 -7.14
C ILE A 51 -18.36 9.60 -7.11
N GLU A 52 -17.75 9.78 -5.95
CA GLU A 52 -16.30 9.82 -5.77
C GLU A 52 -15.87 9.05 -4.52
N LEU A 53 -14.67 8.48 -4.60
CA LEU A 53 -13.96 7.77 -3.54
C LEU A 53 -12.50 8.22 -3.52
N GLN A 54 -12.00 8.63 -2.38
CA GLN A 54 -10.62 9.03 -2.15
C GLN A 54 -10.00 8.15 -1.06
N PHE A 55 -8.77 7.72 -1.29
CA PHE A 55 -7.96 6.96 -0.35
C PHE A 55 -6.82 7.82 0.19
N ASP A 56 -6.66 7.82 1.51
CA ASP A 56 -5.49 8.27 2.26
C ASP A 56 -4.86 7.03 2.93
N LEU A 57 -3.78 7.18 3.70
CA LEU A 57 -2.97 6.06 4.19
C LEU A 57 -3.75 4.85 4.77
N ASP A 58 -4.67 5.10 5.70
CA ASP A 58 -5.45 4.05 6.39
C ASP A 58 -6.97 4.34 6.37
N THR A 59 -7.38 5.37 5.63
CA THR A 59 -8.76 5.87 5.62
C THR A 59 -9.23 6.17 4.21
N PHE A 60 -10.52 6.03 3.99
CA PHE A 60 -11.16 6.50 2.77
C PHE A 60 -12.27 7.50 3.10
N SER A 61 -12.54 8.37 2.14
CA SER A 61 -13.69 9.28 2.17
C SER A 61 -14.32 9.38 0.79
N GLY A 62 -15.56 9.84 0.71
CA GLY A 62 -16.21 9.98 -0.58
C GLY A 62 -17.57 10.63 -0.53
N PHE A 63 -18.15 10.82 -1.71
CA PHE A 63 -19.49 11.36 -1.89
C PHE A 63 -20.34 10.38 -2.69
N GLY A 64 -21.44 9.92 -2.10
CA GLY A 64 -22.36 8.92 -2.66
C GLY A 64 -23.53 9.54 -3.43
N GLY A 65 -23.43 10.79 -3.87
CA GLY A 65 -24.48 11.52 -4.59
C GLY A 65 -25.44 12.30 -3.70
N CYS A 66 -25.80 11.79 -2.52
CA CYS A 66 -26.61 12.52 -1.54
C CYS A 66 -25.86 12.76 -0.22
N ASN A 67 -25.06 11.77 0.20
CA ASN A 67 -24.38 11.79 1.48
C ASN A 67 -22.87 11.66 1.27
N ALA A 68 -22.10 12.25 2.17
CA ALA A 68 -20.71 11.89 2.34
C ALA A 68 -20.60 10.55 3.08
N TYR A 69 -19.52 9.83 2.84
CA TYR A 69 -19.20 8.57 3.52
C TYR A 69 -17.69 8.48 3.73
N GLY A 70 -17.27 7.56 4.60
CA GLY A 70 -15.86 7.30 4.88
C GLY A 70 -15.68 6.29 6.01
N GLY A 71 -14.44 5.87 6.22
CA GLY A 71 -14.08 4.88 7.23
C GLY A 71 -12.60 4.47 7.15
N GLY A 72 -12.22 3.51 7.99
CA GLY A 72 -10.92 2.83 7.90
C GLY A 72 -10.95 1.73 6.83
N TYR A 73 -9.79 1.41 6.25
CA TYR A 73 -9.67 0.26 5.36
C TYR A 73 -8.35 -0.48 5.54
N GLN A 74 -8.32 -1.72 5.05
CA GLN A 74 -7.12 -2.53 4.97
C GLN A 74 -6.98 -3.18 3.59
N ILE A 75 -5.74 -3.30 3.13
CA ILE A 75 -5.36 -4.03 1.91
C ILE A 75 -4.53 -5.26 2.29
N SER A 76 -4.90 -6.41 1.73
CA SER A 76 -4.14 -7.65 1.86
C SER A 76 -4.02 -8.33 0.49
N GLY A 77 -2.87 -8.16 -0.15
CA GLY A 77 -2.69 -8.55 -1.56
C GLY A 77 -3.70 -7.81 -2.45
N ASP A 78 -4.52 -8.56 -3.17
CA ASP A 78 -5.56 -8.01 -4.05
C ASP A 78 -6.93 -7.83 -3.34
N GLN A 79 -6.97 -7.97 -2.02
CA GLN A 79 -8.21 -7.83 -1.24
C GLN A 79 -8.27 -6.47 -0.56
N PHE A 80 -9.43 -5.84 -0.68
CA PHE A 80 -9.81 -4.63 0.03
C PHE A 80 -10.91 -4.95 1.04
N ALA A 81 -10.74 -4.49 2.27
CA ALA A 81 -11.74 -4.59 3.34
C ALA A 81 -11.96 -3.21 3.98
N VAL A 82 -13.23 -2.83 4.10
CA VAL A 82 -13.64 -1.71 4.95
C VAL A 82 -13.64 -2.21 6.39
N GLU A 83 -13.05 -1.45 7.29
CA GLU A 83 -13.12 -1.75 8.72
C GLU A 83 -14.55 -1.50 9.22
N ASP A 84 -15.08 -2.42 10.01
CA ASP A 84 -16.40 -2.24 10.63
C ASP A 84 -16.36 -1.01 11.55
N GLY A 85 -17.05 0.05 11.14
CA GLY A 85 -17.32 1.19 12.00
C GLY A 85 -18.35 0.81 13.06
N ILE A 86 -17.99 1.01 14.34
CA ILE A 86 -18.93 0.93 15.48
C ILE A 86 -20.03 1.99 15.35
#